data_AF-A0A1Q4E5E2-F1
#
_entry.id   AF-A0A1Q4E5E2-F1
#
_cell.length_a   1.000
_cell.length_b   1.000
_cell.length_c   1.000
_cell.angle_alpha   90.00
_cell.angle_beta   90.00
_cell.angle_gamma   90.00
#
_symmetry.space_group_name_H-M   'P 1'
#
loop_
_entity.id
_entity.type
_entity.pdbx_description
1 polymer ?
#
loop_
_entity_poly.entity_id
_entity_poly.type
_entity_poly.pdbx_seq_one_letter_code
_entity_poly.pdbx_strand_id
1 'polypeptide(L)'
;LQVLARLTGTDDPLEHRLVEAYWLGRDLGVDHARFADELLAVIGPQAGHYWTHLTPELLASGSPDHGFHVFGVYPWSRLLGAGPEPLHVLDSCRIRWGVVVGRDGTGAEVSTSHLTWDGAVLDLAGPTVERIPEANVQVDVEVGDQVALHWEWLCDHLTPTQCEALEASTRRELTATTARLVGSAVR
;
A
#
# COMPACT_ATOMS: atom_id res chain seq x y z
N LEU A 1 1.77 11.88 -6.84
CA LEU A 1 0.75 12.95 -6.73
C LEU A 1 0.77 13.96 -7.88
N GLN A 2 1.88 14.64 -8.19
CA GLN A 2 1.93 15.61 -9.32
C GLN A 2 1.52 15.03 -10.69
N VAL A 3 1.92 13.78 -10.98
CA VAL A 3 1.49 13.07 -12.21
C VAL A 3 -0.03 12.89 -12.22
N LEU A 4 -0.59 12.42 -11.11
CA LEU A 4 -2.04 12.24 -10.97
C LEU A 4 -2.80 13.55 -11.13
N ALA A 5 -2.26 14.65 -10.63
CA ALA A 5 -2.89 15.97 -10.72
C ALA A 5 -3.09 16.35 -12.19
N ARG A 6 -2.03 16.23 -12.99
CA ARG A 6 -2.07 16.47 -14.45
C ARG A 6 -3.02 15.52 -15.16
N LEU A 7 -2.97 14.22 -14.85
CA LEU A 7 -3.80 13.21 -15.50
C LEU A 7 -5.29 13.32 -15.15
N THR A 8 -5.60 13.94 -14.02
CA THR A 8 -6.99 14.15 -13.57
C THR A 8 -7.48 15.59 -13.76
N GLY A 9 -6.65 16.47 -14.32
CA GLY A 9 -7.02 17.85 -14.66
C GLY A 9 -7.15 18.78 -13.46
N THR A 10 -6.46 18.50 -12.35
CA THR A 10 -6.40 19.38 -11.18
C THR A 10 -5.02 20.06 -11.08
N ASP A 11 -5.01 21.32 -10.66
CA ASP A 11 -3.78 22.08 -10.41
C ASP A 11 -3.23 21.83 -9.00
N ASP A 12 -4.03 21.25 -8.09
CA ASP A 12 -3.62 20.96 -6.72
C ASP A 12 -3.26 19.47 -6.54
N PRO A 13 -1.96 19.12 -6.48
CA PRO A 13 -1.53 17.74 -6.26
C PRO A 13 -1.84 17.21 -4.86
N LEU A 14 -2.24 18.07 -3.92
CA LEU A 14 -2.64 17.71 -2.57
C LEU A 14 -4.16 17.77 -2.36
N GLU A 15 -4.93 17.94 -3.43
CA GLU A 15 -6.39 17.90 -3.35
C GLU A 15 -6.83 16.57 -2.71
N HIS A 16 -7.73 16.67 -1.72
CA HIS A 16 -8.17 15.55 -0.90
C HIS A 16 -8.57 14.31 -1.70
N ARG A 17 -9.37 14.48 -2.76
CA ARG A 17 -9.84 13.37 -3.62
C ARG A 17 -8.69 12.55 -4.20
N LEU A 18 -7.61 13.23 -4.58
CA LEU A 18 -6.44 12.64 -5.22
C LEU A 18 -5.55 11.95 -4.19
N VAL A 19 -5.28 12.62 -3.07
CA VAL A 19 -4.48 12.06 -1.96
C VAL A 19 -5.15 10.81 -1.40
N GLU A 20 -6.46 10.87 -1.15
CA GLU A 20 -7.23 9.73 -0.64
C GLU A 20 -7.25 8.57 -1.64
N ALA A 21 -7.48 8.85 -2.93
CA ALA A 21 -7.47 7.80 -3.96
C ALA A 21 -6.11 7.13 -4.09
N TYR A 22 -5.04 7.92 -4.07
CA TYR A 22 -3.67 7.41 -4.04
C TYR A 22 -3.41 6.56 -2.79
N TRP A 23 -3.82 7.04 -1.61
CA TRP A 23 -3.58 6.39 -0.32
C TRP A 23 -4.31 5.04 -0.19
N LEU A 24 -5.57 5.00 -0.62
CA LEU A 24 -6.44 3.83 -0.49
C LEU A 24 -6.49 2.95 -1.75
N GLY A 25 -5.81 3.35 -2.82
CA GLY A 25 -5.82 2.65 -4.11
C GLY A 25 -7.18 2.63 -4.82
N ARG A 26 -7.98 3.68 -4.64
CA ARG A 26 -9.19 3.89 -5.44
C ARG A 26 -8.81 4.32 -6.85
N ASP A 27 -9.43 3.69 -7.83
CA ASP A 27 -9.26 4.06 -9.24
C ASP A 27 -9.87 5.45 -9.53
N LEU A 28 -9.07 6.32 -10.15
CA LEU A 28 -9.47 7.66 -10.62
C LEU A 28 -9.86 7.66 -12.11
N GLY A 29 -9.90 6.50 -12.76
CA GLY A 29 -10.13 6.35 -14.20
C GLY A 29 -8.93 6.83 -15.04
N VAL A 30 -7.72 6.77 -14.46
CA VAL A 30 -6.50 7.21 -15.13
C VAL A 30 -5.94 6.07 -15.97
N ASP A 31 -5.37 6.38 -17.13
CA ASP A 31 -4.63 5.41 -17.92
C ASP A 31 -3.33 5.02 -17.18
N HIS A 32 -3.26 3.76 -16.73
CA HIS A 32 -2.13 3.24 -15.95
C HIS A 32 -0.81 3.24 -16.72
N ALA A 33 -0.84 2.96 -18.02
CA ALA A 33 0.38 2.97 -18.84
C ALA A 33 0.91 4.40 -18.97
N ARG A 34 0.02 5.35 -19.25
CA ARG A 34 0.37 6.78 -19.27
C ARG A 34 0.86 7.27 -17.91
N PHE A 35 0.23 6.84 -16.82
CA PHE A 35 0.68 7.15 -15.47
C PHE A 35 2.11 6.63 -15.23
N ALA A 36 2.39 5.37 -15.58
CA ALA A 36 3.69 4.76 -15.41
C ALA A 36 4.78 5.50 -16.22
N ASP A 37 4.49 5.85 -17.48
CA ASP A 37 5.39 6.60 -18.34
C ASP A 37 5.70 8.01 -17.79
N GLU A 38 4.67 8.76 -17.37
CA GLU A 38 4.86 10.09 -16.78
C GLU A 38 5.56 10.02 -15.41
N LEU A 39 5.27 8.99 -14.62
CA LEU A 39 5.93 8.74 -13.35
C LEU A 39 7.42 8.50 -13.57
N LEU A 40 7.79 7.59 -14.48
CA LEU A 40 9.17 7.32 -14.87
C LEU A 40 9.92 8.57 -15.31
N ALA A 41 9.30 9.41 -16.14
CA ALA A 41 9.94 10.62 -16.63
C ALA A 41 10.35 11.58 -15.49
N VAL A 42 9.60 11.56 -14.38
CA VAL A 42 9.87 12.41 -13.21
C VAL A 42 10.97 11.83 -12.33
N ILE A 43 10.89 10.54 -11.99
CA ILE A 43 11.71 9.93 -10.94
C ILE A 43 12.89 9.12 -11.46
N GLY A 44 12.85 8.65 -12.71
CA GLY A 44 13.95 7.94 -13.37
C GLY A 44 15.28 8.71 -13.34
N PRO A 45 15.30 10.01 -13.68
CA PRO A 45 16.52 10.83 -13.61
C PRO A 45 17.08 11.00 -12.20
N GLN A 46 16.22 10.99 -11.18
CA GLN A 46 16.61 11.21 -9.78
C GLN A 46 17.19 9.93 -9.15
N ALA A 47 16.69 8.81 -9.65
CA ALA A 47 16.87 7.48 -9.11
C ALA A 47 18.21 6.75 -9.29
N GLY A 48 18.96 7.07 -10.36
CA GLY A 48 20.23 6.40 -10.67
C GLY A 48 20.13 4.86 -10.71
N HIS A 49 21.12 4.17 -10.15
CA HIS A 49 21.23 2.70 -10.18
C HIS A 49 20.07 1.95 -9.52
N TYR A 50 19.37 2.59 -8.59
CA TYR A 50 18.19 2.02 -7.94
C TYR A 50 17.05 1.75 -8.94
N TRP A 51 17.05 2.45 -10.09
CA TRP A 51 15.98 2.37 -11.10
C TRP A 51 16.19 1.31 -12.17
N THR A 52 17.32 0.58 -12.14
CA THR A 52 17.60 -0.51 -13.07
C THR A 52 16.59 -1.67 -12.97
N HIS A 53 15.77 -1.70 -11.92
CA HIS A 53 14.79 -2.75 -11.65
C HIS A 53 13.34 -2.38 -11.98
N LEU A 54 13.11 -1.21 -12.60
CA LEU A 54 11.82 -0.83 -13.17
C LEU A 54 11.79 -1.20 -14.63
N THR A 55 11.45 -2.45 -14.84
CA THR A 55 11.31 -3.03 -16.17
C THR A 55 9.97 -2.62 -16.78
N PRO A 56 9.84 -2.69 -18.11
CA PRO A 56 8.54 -2.50 -18.78
C PRO A 56 7.43 -3.38 -18.18
N GLU A 57 7.76 -4.57 -17.68
CA GLU A 57 6.81 -5.46 -17.02
C GLU A 57 6.29 -4.89 -15.69
N LEU A 58 7.13 -4.20 -14.90
CA LEU A 58 6.70 -3.53 -13.67
C LEU A 58 5.83 -2.29 -13.98
N LEU A 59 6.12 -1.62 -15.09
CA LEU A 59 5.39 -0.42 -15.51
C LEU A 59 4.02 -0.76 -16.10
N ALA A 60 3.89 -1.94 -16.71
CA ALA A 60 2.60 -2.47 -17.15
C ALA A 60 1.62 -2.70 -15.98
N SER A 61 2.12 -2.89 -14.76
CA SER A 61 1.31 -2.97 -13.53
C SER A 61 1.35 -1.65 -12.72
N GLY A 62 1.75 -0.54 -13.33
CA GLY A 62 1.91 0.76 -12.68
C GLY A 62 0.59 1.36 -12.21
N SER A 63 0.11 0.91 -11.06
CA SER A 63 -1.11 1.44 -10.47
C SER A 63 -0.84 2.80 -9.82
N PRO A 64 -1.75 3.78 -9.96
CA PRO A 64 -1.58 5.11 -9.40
C PRO A 64 -1.87 5.19 -7.89
N ASP A 65 -1.37 4.22 -7.14
CA ASP A 65 -1.65 4.06 -5.72
C ASP A 65 -0.38 3.88 -4.86
N HIS A 66 -0.56 4.06 -3.55
CA HIS A 66 0.52 3.90 -2.57
C HIS A 66 1.01 2.46 -2.49
N GLY A 67 0.09 1.49 -2.65
CA GLY A 67 0.42 0.07 -2.70
C GLY A 67 1.47 -0.24 -3.77
N PHE A 68 1.31 0.26 -5.00
CA PHE A 68 2.27 0.08 -6.07
C PHE A 68 3.66 0.65 -5.71
N HIS A 69 3.73 1.78 -5.00
CA HIS A 69 5.02 2.32 -4.56
C HIS A 69 5.69 1.41 -3.53
N VAL A 70 4.93 0.90 -2.55
CA VAL A 70 5.42 0.00 -1.51
C VAL A 70 5.85 -1.36 -2.08
N PHE A 71 5.04 -1.94 -2.96
CA PHE A 71 5.25 -3.30 -3.45
C PHE A 71 6.07 -3.36 -4.74
N GLY A 72 5.95 -2.38 -5.64
CA GLY A 72 6.60 -2.35 -6.94
C GLY A 72 7.90 -1.54 -6.96
N VAL A 73 7.81 -0.29 -6.48
CA VAL A 73 8.90 0.69 -6.61
C VAL A 73 9.95 0.54 -5.52
N TYR A 74 9.54 0.31 -4.26
CA TYR A 74 10.45 0.11 -3.13
C TYR A 74 11.30 -1.17 -3.30
N PRO A 75 12.50 -1.26 -2.68
CA PRO A 75 13.39 -2.38 -2.94
C PRO A 75 12.99 -3.62 -2.15
N TRP A 76 12.20 -3.44 -1.09
CA TRP A 76 11.93 -4.45 -0.06
C TRP A 76 11.28 -5.72 -0.59
N SER A 77 10.41 -5.64 -1.61
CA SER A 77 9.83 -6.84 -2.22
C SER A 77 10.88 -7.78 -2.81
N ARG A 78 12.02 -7.22 -3.28
CA ARG A 78 13.13 -7.99 -3.89
C ARG A 78 14.06 -8.60 -2.84
N LEU A 79 13.95 -8.16 -1.59
CA LEU A 79 14.74 -8.65 -0.47
C LEU A 79 13.98 -9.70 0.35
N LEU A 80 12.73 -10.04 -0.02
CA LEU A 80 11.97 -11.09 0.63
C LEU A 80 12.77 -12.41 0.65
N GLY A 81 12.83 -13.04 1.82
CA GLY A 81 13.64 -14.24 2.07
C GLY A 81 15.07 -13.97 2.57
N ALA A 82 15.57 -12.73 2.54
CA ALA A 82 16.87 -12.36 3.11
C ALA A 82 16.86 -12.21 4.65
N GLY A 83 15.68 -12.20 5.26
CA GLY A 83 15.45 -11.97 6.69
C GLY A 83 13.99 -11.60 6.96
N PRO A 84 13.61 -11.35 8.22
CA PRO A 84 12.26 -10.90 8.59
C PRO A 84 11.98 -9.43 8.24
N GLU A 85 13.02 -8.59 8.15
CA GLU A 85 12.89 -7.14 7.98
C GLU A 85 12.15 -6.72 6.70
N PRO A 86 12.39 -7.32 5.52
CA PRO A 86 11.70 -6.92 4.30
C PRO A 86 10.18 -7.11 4.36
N LEU A 87 9.71 -8.22 4.92
CA LEU A 87 8.28 -8.48 5.08
C LEU A 87 7.68 -7.48 6.08
N HIS A 88 8.37 -7.23 7.19
CA HIS A 88 7.95 -6.24 8.19
C HIS A 88 7.83 -4.84 7.58
N VAL A 89 8.82 -4.38 6.80
CA VAL A 89 8.76 -3.04 6.20
C VAL A 89 7.64 -2.91 5.19
N LEU A 90 7.40 -3.93 4.35
CA LEU A 90 6.28 -3.93 3.40
C LEU A 90 4.93 -3.89 4.13
N ASP A 91 4.79 -4.67 5.19
CA ASP A 91 3.55 -4.76 5.97
C ASP A 91 3.27 -3.49 6.77
N SER A 92 4.31 -2.83 7.28
CA SER A 92 4.20 -1.54 7.98
C SER A 92 3.97 -0.38 7.01
N CYS A 93 4.60 -0.38 5.83
CA CYS A 93 4.49 0.71 4.85
C CYS A 93 3.18 0.67 4.04
N ARG A 94 2.58 -0.51 3.83
CA ARG A 94 1.26 -0.56 3.19
C ARG A 94 0.21 0.03 4.12
N ILE A 95 -0.88 0.53 3.55
CA ILE A 95 -2.03 0.91 4.36
C ILE A 95 -2.78 -0.37 4.71
N ARG A 96 -2.85 -0.66 6.00
CA ARG A 96 -3.63 -1.78 6.53
C ARG A 96 -5.03 -1.27 6.84
N TRP A 97 -6.01 -2.17 6.81
CA TRP A 97 -7.35 -1.91 7.31
C TRP A 97 -7.66 -2.92 8.41
N GLY A 98 -8.51 -2.52 9.34
CA GLY A 98 -8.96 -3.40 10.41
C GLY A 98 -10.27 -2.93 11.02
N VAL A 99 -10.79 -3.75 11.92
CA VAL A 99 -11.98 -3.43 12.72
C VAL A 99 -11.58 -3.29 14.17
N VAL A 100 -12.00 -2.21 14.82
CA VAL A 100 -11.80 -2.03 16.26
C VAL A 100 -12.67 -3.03 17.00
N VAL A 101 -12.04 -3.92 17.77
CA VAL A 101 -12.72 -4.97 18.56
C VAL A 101 -12.70 -4.69 20.05
N GLY A 102 -11.86 -3.74 20.49
CA GLY A 102 -11.77 -3.32 21.88
C GLY A 102 -11.25 -1.88 21.98
N ARG A 103 -11.70 -1.17 23.02
CA ARG A 103 -11.27 0.21 23.31
C ARG A 103 -11.33 0.44 24.81
N ASP A 104 -10.23 0.94 25.38
CA ASP A 104 -10.16 1.35 26.78
C ASP A 104 -9.19 2.53 26.95
N GLY A 105 -9.02 3.05 28.17
CA GLY A 105 -8.19 4.23 28.44
C GLY A 105 -6.67 4.09 28.18
N THR A 106 -6.21 2.93 27.73
CA THR A 106 -4.79 2.69 27.38
C THR A 106 -4.56 2.42 25.89
N GLY A 107 -5.62 2.38 25.08
CA GLY A 107 -5.52 2.18 23.63
C GLY A 107 -6.72 1.46 23.00
N ALA A 108 -6.50 0.99 21.77
CA ALA A 108 -7.48 0.26 20.96
C ALA A 108 -6.96 -1.13 20.59
N GLU A 109 -7.85 -2.12 20.51
CA GLU A 109 -7.57 -3.44 19.95
C GLU A 109 -8.19 -3.52 18.56
N VAL A 110 -7.39 -3.87 17.56
CA VAL A 110 -7.80 -3.88 16.16
C VAL A 110 -7.58 -5.26 15.58
N SER A 111 -8.63 -5.84 15.01
CA SER A 111 -8.53 -7.06 14.21
C SER A 111 -8.10 -6.68 12.79
N THR A 112 -6.91 -7.09 12.39
CA THR A 112 -6.28 -6.75 11.11
C THR A 112 -5.45 -7.91 10.58
N SER A 113 -5.26 -7.97 9.27
CA SER A 113 -4.40 -8.96 8.62
C SER A 113 -3.01 -8.42 8.41
N HIS A 114 -1.98 -9.26 8.60
CA HIS A 114 -0.59 -8.98 8.26
C HIS A 114 -0.16 -9.74 7.00
N LEU A 115 0.90 -9.27 6.34
CA LEU A 115 1.49 -9.99 5.21
C LEU A 115 2.14 -11.31 5.62
N THR A 116 2.14 -12.28 4.70
CA THR A 116 2.86 -13.54 4.78
C THR A 116 3.72 -13.75 3.54
N TRP A 117 4.83 -14.46 3.70
CA TRP A 117 5.70 -14.88 2.60
C TRP A 117 6.18 -16.30 2.86
N ASP A 118 5.87 -17.23 1.95
CA ASP A 118 6.24 -18.65 2.06
C ASP A 118 7.47 -19.04 1.22
N GLY A 119 8.11 -18.07 0.57
CA GLY A 119 9.20 -18.29 -0.38
C GLY A 119 8.77 -18.23 -1.85
N ALA A 120 7.46 -18.22 -2.12
CA ALA A 120 6.91 -18.11 -3.47
C ALA A 120 5.75 -17.11 -3.60
N VAL A 121 4.89 -17.03 -2.58
CA VAL A 121 3.66 -16.23 -2.59
C VAL A 121 3.68 -15.20 -1.48
N LEU A 122 3.45 -13.94 -1.86
CA LEU A 122 3.21 -12.84 -0.93
C LEU A 122 1.69 -12.65 -0.79
N ASP A 123 1.16 -12.86 0.42
CA ASP A 123 -0.28 -12.86 0.68
C ASP A 123 -0.63 -12.21 2.03
N LEU A 124 -1.90 -12.25 2.43
CA LEU A 124 -2.41 -11.82 3.72
C LEU A 124 -2.76 -13.03 4.59
N ALA A 125 -2.32 -13.00 5.85
CA ALA A 125 -2.79 -13.94 6.87
C ALA A 125 -4.27 -13.71 7.20
N GLY A 126 -4.87 -14.70 7.86
CA GLY A 126 -6.12 -14.47 8.60
C GLY A 126 -5.94 -13.37 9.65
N PRO A 127 -6.98 -12.59 9.94
CA PRO A 127 -6.85 -11.43 10.81
C PRO A 127 -6.52 -11.86 12.25
N THR A 128 -5.63 -11.09 12.87
CA THR A 128 -5.25 -11.22 14.28
C THR A 128 -5.56 -9.92 15.00
N VAL A 129 -5.78 -9.99 16.31
CA VAL A 129 -5.97 -8.80 17.14
C VAL A 129 -4.62 -8.26 17.55
N GLU A 130 -4.35 -6.99 17.21
CA GLU A 130 -3.19 -6.24 17.71
C GLU A 130 -3.63 -5.06 18.57
N ARG A 131 -2.78 -4.69 19.53
CA ARG A 131 -3.02 -3.58 20.45
C ARG A 131 -2.32 -2.33 19.92
N ILE A 132 -3.09 -1.27 19.68
CA ILE A 132 -2.59 0.06 19.35
C ILE A 132 -2.60 0.92 20.62
N PRO A 133 -1.42 1.36 21.12
CA PRO A 133 -1.35 2.22 22.30
C PRO A 133 -2.07 3.55 22.07
N GLU A 134 -2.62 4.16 23.13
CA GLU A 134 -3.30 5.46 23.05
C GLU A 134 -2.50 6.53 22.31
N ALA A 135 -1.18 6.59 22.55
CA ALA A 135 -0.29 7.56 21.91
C ALA A 135 -0.25 7.47 20.38
N ASN A 136 -0.67 6.34 19.82
CA ASN A 136 -0.64 6.06 18.39
C ASN A 136 -2.04 6.09 17.73
N VAL A 137 -3.09 6.39 18.51
CA VAL A 137 -4.46 6.55 18.00
C VAL A 137 -4.66 8.01 17.60
N GLN A 138 -4.81 8.29 16.31
CA GLN A 138 -4.90 9.66 15.78
C GLN A 138 -6.33 10.17 15.61
N VAL A 139 -7.32 9.27 15.68
CA VAL A 139 -8.75 9.58 15.55
C VAL A 139 -9.54 8.87 16.65
N ASP A 140 -10.65 9.48 17.07
CA ASP A 140 -11.52 8.88 18.09
C ASP A 140 -12.25 7.67 17.52
N VAL A 141 -12.07 6.49 18.13
CA VAL A 141 -12.66 5.24 17.62
C VAL A 141 -13.52 4.53 18.65
N GLU A 142 -14.53 3.83 18.16
CA GLU A 142 -15.42 2.94 18.90
C GLU A 142 -15.33 1.50 18.38
N VAL A 143 -15.78 0.55 19.21
CA VAL A 143 -15.84 -0.87 18.80
C VAL A 143 -16.80 -1.02 17.61
N GLY A 144 -16.32 -1.65 16.55
CA GLY A 144 -17.03 -1.82 15.28
C GLY A 144 -16.56 -0.88 14.17
N ASP A 145 -15.79 0.16 14.49
CA ASP A 145 -15.25 1.07 13.48
C ASP A 145 -14.25 0.36 12.58
N GLN A 146 -14.32 0.68 11.29
CA GLN A 146 -13.31 0.33 10.32
C GLN A 146 -12.25 1.43 10.29
N VAL A 147 -10.98 1.04 10.35
CA VAL A 147 -9.87 1.99 10.54
C VAL A 147 -8.71 1.68 9.61
N ALA A 148 -7.99 2.72 9.23
CA ALA A 148 -6.72 2.63 8.51
C ALA A 148 -5.55 2.60 9.50
N LEU A 149 -4.60 1.69 9.26
CA LEU A 149 -3.33 1.66 10.00
C LEU A 149 -2.16 1.82 9.05
N HIS A 150 -1.18 2.62 9.45
CA HIS A 150 0.09 2.77 8.74
C HIS A 150 1.20 2.78 9.78
N TRP A 151 2.12 1.83 9.67
CA TRP A 151 3.04 1.48 10.75
C TRP A 151 2.28 1.18 12.06
N GLU A 152 2.78 1.64 13.20
CA GLU A 152 2.16 1.48 14.52
C GLU A 152 0.97 2.42 14.79
N TRP A 153 0.54 3.21 13.81
CA TRP A 153 -0.46 4.27 13.97
C TRP A 153 -1.82 3.83 13.45
N LEU A 154 -2.87 4.14 14.23
CA LEU A 154 -4.25 4.15 13.76
C LEU A 154 -4.52 5.56 13.25
N CYS A 155 -4.64 5.70 11.93
CA CYS A 155 -4.55 6.99 11.25
C CYS A 155 -5.90 7.66 11.02
N ASP A 156 -6.92 6.89 10.61
CA ASP A 156 -8.20 7.44 10.18
C ASP A 156 -9.31 6.38 10.22
N HIS A 157 -10.56 6.82 10.15
CA HIS A 157 -11.71 5.96 9.87
C HIS A 157 -11.77 5.60 8.38
N LEU A 158 -12.33 4.44 8.11
CA LEU A 158 -12.67 4.00 6.77
C LEU A 158 -14.18 3.74 6.69
N THR A 159 -14.77 4.20 5.60
CA THR A 159 -16.09 3.73 5.17
C THR A 159 -15.97 2.32 4.60
N PRO A 160 -17.08 1.55 4.56
CA PRO A 160 -17.09 0.23 3.91
C PRO A 160 -16.53 0.23 2.49
N THR A 161 -16.91 1.23 1.68
CA THR A 161 -16.42 1.36 0.30
C THR A 161 -14.93 1.69 0.21
N GLN A 162 -14.40 2.47 1.16
CA GLN A 162 -12.95 2.73 1.25
C GLN A 162 -12.18 1.47 1.64
N CYS A 163 -12.69 0.67 2.58
CA CYS A 163 -12.12 -0.64 2.92
C CYS A 163 -12.11 -1.59 1.73
N GLU A 164 -13.23 -1.71 1.01
CA GLU A 164 -13.33 -2.56 -0.19
C GLU A 164 -12.31 -2.15 -1.27
N ALA A 165 -12.15 -0.84 -1.50
CA ALA A 165 -11.18 -0.31 -2.45
C ALA A 165 -9.72 -0.61 -2.02
N LEU A 166 -9.41 -0.43 -0.74
CA LEU A 166 -8.09 -0.72 -0.18
C LEU A 166 -7.75 -2.21 -0.20
N GLU A 167 -8.73 -3.06 0.11
CA GLU A 167 -8.57 -4.51 0.05
C GLU A 167 -8.34 -4.98 -1.39
N ALA A 168 -9.14 -4.49 -2.34
CA ALA A 168 -9.02 -4.82 -3.75
C ALA A 168 -7.69 -4.36 -4.34
N SER A 169 -7.25 -3.12 -4.03
CA SER A 169 -5.97 -2.60 -4.50
C SER A 169 -4.80 -3.37 -3.90
N THR A 170 -4.83 -3.64 -2.59
CA THR A 170 -3.79 -4.45 -1.91
C THR A 170 -3.66 -5.82 -2.58
N ARG A 171 -4.76 -6.57 -2.77
CA ARG A 171 -4.71 -7.90 -3.42
C ARG A 171 -4.16 -7.86 -4.84
N ARG A 172 -4.49 -6.82 -5.61
CA ARG A 172 -3.94 -6.59 -6.95
C ARG A 172 -2.41 -6.47 -6.90
N GLU A 173 -1.89 -5.64 -6.01
CA GLU A 173 -0.46 -5.40 -5.88
C GLU A 173 0.31 -6.62 -5.35
N LEU A 174 -0.30 -7.39 -4.43
CA LEU A 174 0.25 -8.67 -3.98
C LEU A 174 0.34 -9.71 -5.11
N THR A 175 -0.70 -9.80 -5.94
CA THR A 175 -0.73 -10.69 -7.11
C THR A 175 0.32 -10.29 -8.13
N ALA A 176 0.39 -9.00 -8.49
CA ALA A 176 1.37 -8.48 -9.43
C ALA A 176 2.82 -8.69 -8.94
N THR A 177 3.04 -8.47 -7.64
CA THR A 177 4.36 -8.65 -7.01
C THR A 177 4.76 -10.12 -6.97
N THR A 178 3.85 -11.02 -6.58
CA THR A 178 4.08 -12.47 -6.59
C THR A 178 4.45 -12.95 -8.00
N ALA A 179 3.69 -12.56 -9.03
CA ALA A 179 3.98 -12.93 -10.42
C ALA A 179 5.38 -12.45 -10.87
N ARG A 180 5.77 -11.24 -10.45
CA ARG A 180 7.10 -10.67 -10.74
C ARG A 180 8.23 -11.43 -10.05
N LEU A 181 8.04 -11.83 -8.80
CA LEU A 181 9.05 -12.57 -8.03
C LEU A 181 9.27 -13.98 -8.59
N VAL A 182 8.19 -14.68 -8.93
CA VAL A 182 8.26 -16.00 -9.58
C VAL A 182 8.93 -15.91 -10.96
N GLY A 183 8.57 -14.91 -11.77
CA GLY A 183 9.17 -14.69 -13.09
C GLY A 183 10.66 -14.31 -13.04
N SER A 184 11.13 -13.74 -11.92
CA SER A 184 12.53 -13.38 -11.70
C SER A 184 13.40 -14.56 -11.23
N ALA A 185 12.80 -15.57 -10.60
CA ALA A 185 13.51 -16.77 -10.11
C ALA A 185 13.86 -17.79 -11.22
N VAL A 186 13.35 -17.60 -12.44
CA VAL A 186 13.54 -18.49 -13.60
C VAL A 186 14.64 -18.00 -14.56
N ARG A 187 15.40 -16.95 -14.18
CA ARG A 187 16.54 -16.43 -14.95
C ARG A 187 17.85 -16.62 -14.20
#